data_AF-A0A9W8JRA8-F1
#
_entry.id   AF-A0A9W8JRA8-F1
#
_cell.length_a   1.000
_cell.length_b   1.000
_cell.length_c   1.000
_cell.angle_alpha   90.00
_cell.angle_beta   90.00
_cell.angle_gamma   90.00
#
_symmetry.space_group_name_H-M   'P 1'
#
loop_
_entity.id
_entity.type
_entity.pdbx_description
1 polymer ?
#
loop_
_entity_poly.entity_id
_entity_poly.type
_entity_poly.pdbx_seq_one_letter_code
_entity_poly.pdbx_strand_id
1 'polypeptide(L)'
;MGCLSRGNAPVFPADPCAAGQVSRTAQQWGDRVRQAYPGYSGPYPKMQLWHGTSDPVLNYTNLNEEVKQWTNIHSYAQTATTTSNGVPRQNWSKSVYGSGLVESYTGQGSGHGLPESGTEASAIDFFGL
;
A
#
# COMPACT_ATOMS: atom_id res chain seq x y z
N MET A 1 -4.30 11.63 4.33
CA MET A 1 -3.39 11.11 3.30
C MET A 1 -2.31 10.29 3.96
N GLY A 2 -1.98 9.12 3.36
CA GLY A 2 -0.96 8.18 3.83
C GLY A 2 0.44 8.78 3.83
N CYS A 3 1.46 7.93 3.81
CA CYS A 3 2.83 8.37 3.97
C CYS A 3 3.48 8.97 2.70
N LEU A 4 2.77 9.92 2.09
CA LEU A 4 3.22 10.64 0.91
C LEU A 4 4.19 11.74 1.34
N SER A 5 5.43 11.72 0.82
CA SER A 5 6.43 12.75 1.10
C SER A 5 5.86 14.14 0.77
N ARG A 6 6.14 15.12 1.62
CA ARG A 6 5.87 16.52 1.27
C ARG A 6 6.94 16.98 0.27
N GLY A 7 6.66 16.78 -1.02
CA GLY A 7 7.54 17.15 -2.13
C GLY A 7 8.06 15.93 -2.91
N ASN A 8 8.28 16.11 -4.21
CA ASN A 8 8.68 15.04 -5.16
C ASN A 8 10.17 14.62 -5.04
N ALA A 9 10.82 14.87 -3.89
CA ALA A 9 12.23 14.55 -3.67
C ALA A 9 12.43 13.95 -2.27
N PRO A 10 13.30 12.93 -2.12
CA PRO A 10 13.71 12.43 -0.81
C PRO A 10 14.32 13.57 0.01
N VAL A 11 13.80 13.80 1.22
CA VAL A 11 14.37 14.75 2.18
C VAL A 11 15.24 13.98 3.16
N PHE A 12 16.47 14.46 3.40
CA PHE A 12 17.39 13.88 4.38
C PHE A 12 17.68 14.88 5.49
N PRO A 13 17.51 14.51 6.78
CA PRO A 13 17.02 13.21 7.26
C PRO A 13 15.55 12.96 6.87
N ALA A 14 15.20 11.68 6.71
CA ALA A 14 13.84 11.27 6.36
C ALA A 14 12.84 11.84 7.37
N ASP A 15 11.70 12.35 6.88
CA ASP A 15 10.63 12.78 7.77
C ASP A 15 10.07 11.56 8.56
N PRO A 16 9.36 11.77 9.69
CA PRO A 16 8.89 10.67 10.53
C PRO A 16 8.01 9.66 9.79
N CYS A 17 7.40 10.06 8.69
CA CYS A 17 6.51 9.24 7.92
C CYS A 17 7.29 8.38 6.90
N ALA A 18 8.20 8.97 6.14
CA ALA A 18 9.16 8.21 5.32
C ALA A 18 9.98 7.22 6.17
N ALA A 19 10.37 7.62 7.38
CA ALA A 19 11.09 6.78 8.34
C ALA A 19 10.23 5.66 9.00
N GLY A 20 8.92 5.58 8.72
CA GLY A 20 8.04 4.55 9.29
C GLY A 20 7.71 4.74 10.78
N GLN A 21 7.86 5.96 11.31
CA GLN A 21 7.60 6.31 12.71
C GLN A 21 6.15 6.78 12.93
N VAL A 22 5.38 6.99 11.87
CA VAL A 22 3.95 7.32 11.95
C VAL A 22 3.14 6.03 11.90
N SER A 23 2.63 5.59 13.05
CA SER A 23 1.64 4.51 13.11
C SER A 23 0.29 5.03 13.61
N ARG A 24 -0.78 4.52 12.99
CA ARG A 24 -2.16 4.87 13.37
C ARG A 24 -3.04 3.63 13.39
N THR A 25 -4.21 3.76 14.00
CA THR A 25 -5.26 2.76 13.85
C THR A 25 -5.87 2.85 12.45
N ALA A 26 -6.46 1.74 11.98
CA ALA A 26 -7.18 1.73 10.71
C ALA A 26 -8.29 2.79 10.66
N GLN A 27 -8.99 3.00 11.78
CA GLN A 27 -10.01 4.07 11.90
C GLN A 27 -9.42 5.45 11.68
N GLN A 28 -8.30 5.78 12.35
CA GLN A 28 -7.63 7.07 12.19
C GLN A 28 -7.15 7.30 10.74
N TRP A 29 -6.71 6.25 10.06
CA TRP A 29 -6.34 6.36 8.64
C TRP A 29 -7.54 6.56 7.73
N GLY A 30 -8.61 5.81 7.93
CA GLY A 30 -9.84 5.98 7.15
C GLY A 30 -10.49 7.34 7.38
N ASP A 31 -10.49 7.85 8.61
CA ASP A 31 -11.00 9.19 8.92
C ASP A 31 -10.21 10.27 8.17
N ARG A 32 -8.89 10.11 8.07
CA ARG A 32 -8.05 11.02 7.27
C ARG A 32 -8.32 10.95 5.77
N VAL A 33 -8.78 9.82 5.23
CA VAL A 33 -9.19 9.70 3.82
C VAL A 33 -10.55 10.38 3.63
N ARG A 34 -11.53 10.09 4.49
CA ARG A 34 -12.85 10.74 4.47
C ARG A 34 -12.77 12.26 4.64
N GLN A 35 -11.85 12.75 5.46
CA GLN A 35 -11.59 14.17 5.66
C GLN A 35 -10.86 14.84 4.48
N ALA A 36 -10.22 14.08 3.59
CA ALA A 36 -9.54 14.65 2.43
C ALA A 36 -10.51 15.25 1.40
N TYR A 37 -11.75 14.73 1.35
CA TYR A 37 -12.84 15.32 0.57
C TYR A 37 -14.18 15.17 1.31
N PRO A 38 -14.50 16.10 2.23
CA PRO A 38 -15.74 16.06 3.00
C PRO A 38 -16.98 16.09 2.09
N GLY A 39 -17.94 15.20 2.35
CA GLY A 39 -19.18 15.08 1.57
C GLY A 39 -19.10 14.12 0.37
N TYR A 40 -17.94 13.54 0.08
CA TYR A 40 -17.85 12.47 -0.91
C TYR A 40 -18.65 11.24 -0.47
N SER A 41 -19.63 10.85 -1.28
CA SER A 41 -20.49 9.68 -1.07
C SER A 41 -20.42 8.65 -2.21
N GLY A 42 -19.44 8.82 -3.11
CA GLY A 42 -19.20 7.88 -4.21
C GLY A 42 -18.43 6.64 -3.77
N PRO A 43 -18.28 5.65 -4.68
CA PRO A 43 -17.48 4.46 -4.40
C PRO A 43 -15.98 4.76 -4.38
N TYR A 44 -15.27 4.27 -3.37
CA TYR A 44 -13.81 4.31 -3.36
C TYR A 44 -13.21 3.33 -4.38
N PRO A 45 -12.06 3.66 -4.99
CA PRO A 45 -11.42 2.79 -5.96
C PRO A 45 -10.94 1.48 -5.32
N LYS A 46 -10.76 0.46 -6.17
CA LYS A 46 -9.91 -0.70 -5.82
C LYS A 46 -8.47 -0.21 -5.58
N MET A 47 -7.76 -0.86 -4.68
CA MET A 47 -6.40 -0.50 -4.31
C MET A 47 -5.43 -1.67 -4.49
N GLN A 48 -4.32 -1.39 -5.16
CA GLN A 48 -3.18 -2.30 -5.29
C GLN A 48 -1.96 -1.60 -4.68
N LEU A 49 -1.36 -2.20 -3.66
CA LEU A 49 -0.25 -1.66 -2.88
C LEU A 49 1.02 -2.46 -3.17
N TRP A 50 2.18 -1.81 -3.28
CA TRP A 50 3.44 -2.46 -3.62
C TRP A 50 4.57 -1.92 -2.73
N HIS A 51 5.32 -2.79 -2.06
CA HIS A 51 6.47 -2.36 -1.26
C HIS A 51 7.59 -3.41 -1.25
N GLY A 52 8.82 -2.94 -1.48
CA GLY A 52 10.03 -3.74 -1.28
C GLY A 52 10.46 -3.77 0.19
N THR A 53 10.90 -4.92 0.68
CA THR A 53 11.32 -5.04 2.10
C THR A 53 12.64 -4.34 2.41
N SER A 54 13.42 -4.00 1.38
CA SER A 54 14.73 -3.36 1.48
C SER A 54 14.71 -1.92 0.93
N ASP A 55 13.55 -1.26 0.95
CA ASP A 55 13.39 0.12 0.49
C ASP A 55 14.16 1.10 1.41
N PRO A 56 15.19 1.81 0.89
CA PRO A 56 15.99 2.75 1.69
C PRO A 56 15.37 4.14 1.82
N VAL A 57 14.26 4.42 1.12
CA VAL A 57 13.61 5.74 1.05
C VAL A 57 12.34 5.75 1.90
N LEU A 58 11.50 4.73 1.76
CA LEU A 58 10.25 4.56 2.50
C LEU A 58 10.29 3.27 3.28
N ASN A 59 10.29 3.37 4.62
CA ASN A 59 10.33 2.20 5.49
C ASN A 59 9.18 1.24 5.18
N TYR A 60 9.49 -0.06 5.08
CA TYR A 60 8.53 -1.11 4.76
C TYR A 60 7.31 -1.17 5.70
N THR A 61 7.43 -0.66 6.93
CA THR A 61 6.28 -0.50 7.86
C THR A 61 5.12 0.27 7.23
N ASN A 62 5.41 1.18 6.29
CA ASN A 62 4.39 1.95 5.59
C ASN A 62 3.39 1.09 4.80
N LEU A 63 3.79 -0.09 4.28
CA LEU A 63 2.86 -1.02 3.65
C LEU A 63 1.74 -1.44 4.62
N ASN A 64 2.07 -1.70 5.89
CA ASN A 64 1.08 -2.05 6.90
C ASN A 64 0.15 -0.87 7.21
N GLU A 65 0.65 0.36 7.19
CA GLU A 65 -0.17 1.56 7.39
C GLU A 65 -1.11 1.81 6.20
N GLU A 66 -0.69 1.51 4.97
CA GLU A 66 -1.56 1.54 3.79
C GLU A 66 -2.63 0.45 3.80
N VAL A 67 -2.26 -0.79 4.20
CA VAL A 67 -3.22 -1.87 4.39
C VAL A 67 -4.28 -1.46 5.42
N LYS A 68 -3.90 -0.90 6.57
CA LYS A 68 -4.83 -0.36 7.57
C LYS A 68 -5.76 0.69 6.98
N GLN A 69 -5.22 1.62 6.18
CA GLN A 69 -6.00 2.69 5.56
C GLN A 69 -7.08 2.13 4.64
N TRP A 70 -6.69 1.31 3.67
CA TRP A 70 -7.60 0.88 2.61
C TRP A 70 -8.54 -0.23 3.04
N THR A 71 -8.14 -1.09 3.99
CA THR A 71 -9.06 -2.03 4.62
C THR A 71 -10.12 -1.32 5.46
N ASN A 72 -9.82 -0.22 6.15
CA ASN A 72 -10.88 0.57 6.83
C ASN A 72 -11.85 1.18 5.82
N ILE A 73 -11.34 1.71 4.71
CA ILE A 73 -12.18 2.35 3.68
C ILE A 73 -13.16 1.35 3.06
N HIS A 74 -12.71 0.13 2.81
CA HIS A 74 -13.54 -0.94 2.25
C HIS A 74 -14.22 -1.83 3.32
N SER A 75 -14.11 -1.48 4.60
CA SER A 75 -14.69 -2.25 5.73
C SER A 75 -14.23 -3.72 5.79
N TYR A 76 -12.95 -3.98 5.53
CA TYR A 76 -12.33 -5.30 5.60
C TYR A 76 -11.49 -5.50 6.87
N ALA A 77 -11.27 -6.78 7.21
CA ALA A 77 -10.25 -7.16 8.17
C ALA A 77 -8.85 -6.84 7.64
N GLN A 78 -7.92 -6.53 8.55
CA GLN A 78 -6.51 -6.31 8.20
C GLN A 78 -5.74 -7.62 7.96
N THR A 79 -6.36 -8.77 8.23
CA THR A 79 -5.83 -10.08 7.89
C THR A 79 -6.21 -10.41 6.46
N ALA A 80 -5.22 -10.81 5.65
CA ALA A 80 -5.47 -11.22 4.28
C ALA A 80 -6.41 -12.43 4.24
N THR A 81 -7.34 -12.41 3.29
CA THR A 81 -8.21 -13.55 2.97
C THR A 81 -7.41 -14.63 2.24
N THR A 82 -6.50 -14.22 1.36
CA THR A 82 -5.62 -15.12 0.63
C THR A 82 -4.22 -14.52 0.55
N THR A 83 -3.20 -15.36 0.67
CA THR A 83 -1.80 -15.01 0.39
C THR A 83 -1.21 -16.00 -0.61
N SER A 84 -0.56 -15.49 -1.65
CA SER A 84 0.06 -16.27 -2.71
C SER A 84 1.53 -15.88 -2.83
N ASN A 85 2.43 -16.85 -2.66
CA ASN A 85 3.86 -16.66 -2.84
C ASN A 85 4.25 -16.88 -4.31
N GLY A 86 5.36 -16.27 -4.73
CA GLY A 86 5.84 -16.35 -6.11
C GLY A 86 5.03 -15.50 -7.09
N VAL A 87 4.21 -14.57 -6.59
CA VAL A 87 3.34 -13.70 -7.39
C VAL A 87 3.75 -12.24 -7.16
N PRO A 88 4.11 -11.47 -8.23
CA PRO A 88 4.08 -11.87 -9.64
C PRO A 88 5.27 -12.73 -10.08
N ARG A 89 6.32 -12.85 -9.26
CA ARG A 89 7.52 -13.63 -9.57
C ARG A 89 8.19 -14.15 -8.30
N GLN A 90 9.31 -14.88 -8.47
CA GLN A 90 10.11 -15.35 -7.34
C GLN A 90 10.49 -14.19 -6.40
N ASN A 91 10.49 -14.46 -5.09
CA ASN A 91 10.72 -13.51 -3.99
C ASN A 91 9.60 -12.47 -3.80
N TRP A 92 8.46 -12.63 -4.46
CA TRP A 92 7.29 -11.79 -4.22
C TRP A 92 6.15 -12.56 -3.57
N SER A 93 5.32 -11.87 -2.81
CA SER A 93 4.03 -12.38 -2.33
C SER A 93 2.92 -11.38 -2.57
N LYS A 94 1.73 -11.90 -2.90
CA LYS A 94 0.48 -11.15 -3.03
C LYS A 94 -0.43 -11.50 -1.87
N SER A 95 -0.99 -10.50 -1.20
CA SER A 95 -2.08 -10.65 -0.24
C SER A 95 -3.34 -9.97 -0.75
N VAL A 96 -4.48 -10.64 -0.63
CA VAL A 96 -5.80 -10.15 -1.04
C VAL A 96 -6.70 -10.04 0.19
N TYR A 97 -7.40 -8.92 0.33
CA TYR A 97 -8.27 -8.64 1.48
C TYR A 97 -9.73 -8.58 1.06
N GLY A 98 -10.60 -9.22 1.84
CA GLY A 98 -12.05 -9.20 1.61
C GLY A 98 -12.41 -9.75 0.24
N SER A 99 -13.20 -9.01 -0.54
CA SER A 99 -13.58 -9.40 -1.91
C SER A 99 -12.53 -9.06 -2.98
N GLY A 100 -11.35 -8.56 -2.59
CA GLY A 100 -10.28 -8.19 -3.53
C GLY A 100 -10.32 -6.76 -4.04
N LEU A 101 -11.05 -5.86 -3.36
CA LEU A 101 -10.91 -4.40 -3.60
C LEU A 101 -9.62 -3.84 -2.99
N VAL A 102 -8.90 -4.59 -2.16
CA VAL A 102 -7.58 -4.24 -1.66
C VAL A 102 -6.67 -5.45 -1.84
N GLU A 103 -5.52 -5.24 -2.47
CA GLU A 103 -4.44 -6.20 -2.55
C GLU A 103 -3.09 -5.52 -2.30
N SER A 104 -2.14 -6.29 -1.75
CA SER A 104 -0.79 -5.81 -1.48
C SER A 104 0.25 -6.79 -1.99
N TYR A 105 1.36 -6.25 -2.46
CA TYR A 105 2.51 -6.98 -2.97
C TYR A 105 3.74 -6.65 -2.15
N THR A 106 4.42 -7.69 -1.65
CA THR A 106 5.67 -7.58 -0.92
C THR A 106 6.80 -8.18 -1.75
N GLY A 107 7.78 -7.36 -2.11
CA GLY A 107 9.01 -7.79 -2.79
C GLY A 107 10.12 -8.03 -1.78
N GLN A 108 10.42 -9.29 -1.46
CA GLN A 108 11.50 -9.64 -0.56
C GLN A 108 12.86 -9.30 -1.18
N GLY A 109 13.59 -8.40 -0.52
CA GLY A 109 14.88 -7.89 -1.02
C GLY A 109 14.78 -6.72 -1.99
N SER A 110 13.58 -6.40 -2.48
CA SER A 110 13.34 -5.27 -3.39
C SER A 110 13.52 -3.92 -2.69
N GLY A 111 14.02 -2.93 -3.45
CA GLY A 111 14.28 -1.57 -2.98
C GLY A 111 13.16 -0.58 -3.32
N HIS A 112 13.53 0.71 -3.38
CA HIS A 112 12.64 1.77 -3.86
C HIS A 112 12.58 1.79 -5.39
N GLY A 113 11.44 2.16 -5.96
CA GLY A 113 11.24 2.26 -7.42
C GLY A 113 10.52 1.06 -8.03
N LEU A 114 9.27 0.85 -7.60
CA LEU A 114 8.37 -0.17 -8.13
C LEU A 114 7.39 0.46 -9.16
N PRO A 115 6.83 -0.34 -10.09
CA PRO A 115 7.08 -1.76 -10.34
C PRO A 115 8.50 -2.06 -10.87
N GLU A 116 9.04 -3.22 -10.49
CA GLU A 116 10.26 -3.78 -11.06
C GLU A 116 9.95 -4.54 -12.37
N SER A 117 10.97 -4.69 -13.23
CA SER A 117 10.88 -5.51 -14.45
C SER A 117 10.27 -6.88 -14.17
N GLY A 118 9.17 -7.20 -14.85
CA GLY A 118 8.42 -8.44 -14.73
C GLY A 118 7.32 -8.42 -13.66
N THR A 119 7.02 -7.26 -13.07
CA THR A 119 5.91 -7.08 -12.13
C THR A 119 4.76 -6.25 -12.69
N GLU A 120 4.99 -5.56 -13.80
CA GLU A 120 4.08 -4.59 -14.42
C GLU A 120 2.78 -5.23 -14.90
N ALA A 121 2.85 -6.47 -15.41
CA ALA A 121 1.68 -7.20 -15.89
C ALA A 121 0.60 -7.33 -14.79
N SER A 122 0.98 -7.55 -13.54
CA SER A 122 0.02 -7.59 -12.42
C SER A 122 -0.64 -6.24 -12.15
N ALA A 123 0.04 -5.12 -12.42
CA ALA A 123 -0.57 -3.80 -12.31
C ALA A 123 -1.53 -3.54 -13.48
N ILE A 124 -1.17 -3.96 -14.69
CA ILE A 124 -2.02 -3.84 -15.89
C ILE A 124 -3.30 -4.68 -15.73
N ASP A 125 -3.16 -5.96 -15.36
CA ASP A 125 -4.28 -6.88 -15.11
C ASP A 125 -5.24 -6.33 -14.05
N PHE A 126 -4.72 -5.64 -13.03
CA PHE A 126 -5.54 -5.04 -11.97
C PHE A 126 -6.50 -3.95 -12.49
N PHE A 127 -6.08 -3.21 -13.53
CA PHE A 127 -6.91 -2.26 -14.26
C PHE A 127 -7.87 -2.93 -15.26
N GLY A 128 -7.73 -4.24 -15.49
CA GLY A 128 -8.56 -5.00 -16.43
C GLY A 128 -8.20 -4.77 -17.89
N LEU A 129 -6.93 -4.46 -18.16
CA LEU A 129 -6.33 -4.31 -19.49
C LEU A 129 -5.46 -5.52 -19.81
#